data_AF-A0A925FB63-F1
#
_entry.id   AF-A0A925FB63-F1
#
_cell.length_a   1.000
_cell.length_b   1.000
_cell.length_c   1.000
_cell.angle_alpha   90.00
_cell.angle_beta   90.00
_cell.angle_gamma   90.00
#
_symmetry.space_group_name_H-M   'P 1'
#
loop_
_entity.id
_entity.type
_entity.pdbx_description
1 polymer ?
#
loop_
_entity_poly.entity_id
_entity_poly.type
_entity_poly.pdbx_seq_one_letter_code
_entity_poly.pdbx_strand_id
1 'polypeptide(L)'
;MNILFVENRYRTGFWEAVAQALQQAGHRIFWVVQNHRFIPATGQSFVIPYPSGPYRGKKVYDAAMQKITSADRGLNYFGVPSDDHFFYYRDAIGTILDRVSPDVAFGESTLFHELLSADACRRRGIFYLHPISCRYPTARFCFYKHDTQQPLAGSGDELPLERAMALVEAIATHSVKPDYMVAQQPLTTRERAADRLRLLRGYFEGERFNTPPFWRKLQLRREQVQLEIEWDELAAEGIREGDARVKVLYPMHYQPESNIDVWANPYRDQLAVIRAVAAQLHDGEVLYVKPNPKSSYVLTREMLDFVRQHSARVVALRHASRMPDVLPGTDLIFTVSGTIAMECIFSNKPVVKLVDAVHSNADNCPTLADIAELRPWLERVKTGDFPRLTPLEQAQHLSMMNALSYPGLIGDALIQKAYLSDERNFANVVNAFKDVLEAVNNQVYS
;
A
#
# COMPACT_ATOMS: atom_id res chain seq x y z
N MET A 1 10.58 -23.88 13.53
CA MET A 1 9.95 -23.58 12.23
C MET A 1 11.03 -23.28 11.20
N ASN A 2 10.78 -23.67 9.95
CA ASN A 2 11.45 -23.18 8.75
C ASN A 2 10.78 -21.86 8.34
N ILE A 3 11.50 -20.75 8.45
CA ILE A 3 11.00 -19.41 8.14
C ILE A 3 11.68 -18.91 6.88
N LEU A 4 10.87 -18.54 5.89
CA LEU A 4 11.35 -17.93 4.65
C LEU A 4 11.17 -16.41 4.72
N PHE A 5 12.19 -15.66 4.33
CA PHE A 5 12.07 -14.23 4.04
C PHE A 5 12.22 -13.98 2.54
N VAL A 6 11.55 -12.94 2.04
CA VAL A 6 11.71 -12.46 0.67
C VAL A 6 12.45 -11.13 0.69
N GLU A 7 13.50 -11.05 -0.13
CA GLU A 7 14.33 -9.85 -0.27
C GLU A 7 13.52 -8.67 -0.80
N ASN A 8 13.65 -7.52 -0.13
CA ASN A 8 13.16 -6.23 -0.58
C ASN A 8 14.20 -5.15 -0.29
N ARG A 9 15.18 -5.04 -1.18
CA ARG A 9 16.26 -4.05 -1.20
C ARG A 9 16.67 -3.57 0.20
N TYR A 10 16.31 -2.33 0.54
CA TYR A 10 16.74 -1.70 1.79
C TYR A 10 15.96 -2.19 3.02
N ARG A 11 14.76 -2.75 2.85
CA ARG A 11 14.04 -3.41 3.95
C ARG A 11 14.67 -4.73 4.33
N THR A 12 15.38 -5.40 3.42
CA THR A 12 16.11 -6.64 3.71
C THR A 12 17.05 -6.48 4.90
N GLY A 13 17.67 -5.31 5.09
CA GLY A 13 18.52 -5.07 6.26
C GLY A 13 17.75 -5.08 7.58
N PHE A 14 16.51 -4.59 7.60
CA PHE A 14 15.65 -4.66 8.79
C PHE A 14 15.17 -6.10 9.01
N TRP A 15 14.75 -6.79 7.95
CA TRP A 15 14.36 -8.20 8.01
C TRP A 15 15.49 -9.12 8.44
N GLU A 16 16.73 -8.82 8.04
CA GLU A 16 17.90 -9.58 8.43
C GLU A 16 18.14 -9.53 9.94
N ALA A 17 17.99 -8.34 10.56
CA ALA A 17 18.10 -8.22 12.01
C ALA A 17 17.02 -9.03 12.74
N VAL A 18 15.77 -8.96 12.27
CA VAL A 18 14.68 -9.79 12.82
C VAL A 18 14.97 -11.28 12.63
N ALA A 19 15.42 -11.68 11.43
CA ALA A 19 15.77 -13.06 11.12
C ALA A 19 16.91 -13.57 12.01
N GLN A 20 17.90 -12.75 12.34
CA GLN A 20 18.97 -13.09 13.28
C GLN A 20 18.43 -13.38 14.68
N ALA A 21 17.51 -12.55 15.18
CA ALA A 21 16.86 -12.77 16.47
C ALA A 21 16.01 -14.07 16.48
N LEU A 22 15.30 -14.35 15.40
CA LEU A 22 14.52 -15.59 15.23
C LEU A 22 15.42 -16.83 15.08
N GLN A 23 16.58 -16.70 14.42
CA GLN A 23 17.56 -17.78 14.33
C GLN A 23 18.14 -18.12 15.71
N GLN A 24 18.45 -17.11 16.52
CA GLN A 24 18.89 -17.29 17.91
C GLN A 24 17.81 -17.96 18.77
N ALA A 25 16.53 -17.76 18.45
CA ALA A 25 15.40 -18.46 19.07
C ALA A 25 15.21 -19.91 18.55
N GLY A 26 16.13 -20.42 17.72
CA GLY A 26 16.13 -21.82 17.26
C GLY A 26 15.38 -22.08 15.96
N HIS A 27 14.95 -21.03 15.24
CA HIS A 27 14.31 -21.19 13.93
C HIS A 27 15.35 -21.33 12.80
N ARG A 28 14.96 -22.02 11.72
CA ARG A 28 15.78 -22.15 10.51
C ARG A 28 15.38 -21.07 9.53
N ILE A 29 16.34 -20.23 9.12
CA ILE A 29 16.09 -19.07 8.27
C ILE A 29 16.52 -19.33 6.84
N PHE A 30 15.63 -19.01 5.91
CA PHE A 30 15.84 -19.12 4.46
C PHE A 30 15.47 -17.81 3.76
N TRP A 31 16.04 -17.54 2.59
CA TRP A 31 15.72 -16.35 1.79
C TRP A 31 15.48 -16.65 0.32
N VAL A 32 14.47 -16.01 -0.26
CA VAL A 32 14.38 -15.81 -1.72
C VAL A 32 14.99 -14.46 -2.06
N VAL A 33 16.03 -14.45 -2.88
CA VAL A 33 16.74 -13.21 -3.27
C VAL A 33 16.62 -12.97 -4.77
N GLN A 34 15.97 -11.87 -5.15
CA GLN A 34 15.87 -11.41 -6.53
C GLN A 34 17.04 -10.49 -6.89
N ASN A 35 17.34 -9.52 -6.04
CA ASN A 35 18.42 -8.56 -6.26
C ASN A 35 19.71 -9.00 -5.55
N HIS A 36 20.70 -9.39 -6.34
CA HIS A 36 21.97 -9.96 -5.85
C HIS A 36 22.77 -8.96 -4.99
N ARG A 37 22.49 -7.66 -5.09
CA ARG A 37 23.16 -6.64 -4.27
C ARG A 37 22.63 -6.60 -2.84
N PHE A 38 21.52 -7.27 -2.53
CA PHE A 38 20.85 -7.25 -1.22
C PHE A 38 20.75 -8.66 -0.61
N ILE A 39 21.74 -9.51 -0.88
CA ILE A 39 21.86 -10.82 -0.24
C ILE A 39 22.13 -10.61 1.26
N PRO A 40 21.32 -11.18 2.16
CA PRO A 40 21.58 -11.15 3.59
C PRO A 40 22.69 -12.14 3.96
N ALA A 41 23.42 -11.85 5.04
CA ALA A 41 24.44 -12.70 5.64
C ALA A 41 23.85 -13.75 6.60
N THR A 42 22.65 -13.53 7.11
CA THR A 42 21.96 -14.43 8.05
C THR A 42 21.11 -15.47 7.34
N GLY A 43 21.23 -16.75 7.73
CA GLY A 43 20.43 -17.85 7.17
C GLY A 43 20.92 -18.33 5.80
N GLN A 44 20.12 -19.17 5.15
CA GLN A 44 20.43 -19.73 3.83
C GLN A 44 19.75 -18.94 2.70
N SER A 45 20.54 -18.33 1.82
CA SER A 45 20.02 -17.53 0.70
C SER A 45 19.91 -18.34 -0.61
N PHE A 46 18.73 -18.31 -1.22
CA PHE A 46 18.48 -18.79 -2.58
C PHE A 46 18.44 -17.60 -3.54
N VAL A 47 19.59 -17.34 -4.16
CA VAL A 47 19.76 -16.24 -5.10
C VAL A 47 19.32 -16.71 -6.49
N ILE A 48 18.24 -16.13 -7.00
CA ILE A 48 17.70 -16.50 -8.32
C ILE A 48 18.55 -15.78 -9.39
N PRO A 49 19.18 -16.51 -10.32
CA PRO A 49 19.94 -15.90 -11.42
C PRO A 49 19.06 -14.96 -12.24
N TYR A 50 19.64 -13.91 -12.82
CA TYR A 50 18.89 -13.08 -13.76
C TYR A 50 18.62 -13.86 -15.06
N PRO A 51 17.43 -13.75 -15.66
CA PRO A 51 17.11 -14.44 -16.89
C PRO A 51 18.02 -13.94 -18.03
N SER A 52 18.67 -14.87 -18.73
CA SER A 52 19.62 -14.59 -19.83
C SER A 52 18.99 -14.60 -21.22
N GLY A 53 17.69 -14.86 -21.32
CA GLY A 53 16.95 -14.94 -22.58
C GLY A 53 15.45 -15.09 -22.36
N PRO A 54 14.67 -15.30 -23.44
CA PRO A 54 13.23 -15.45 -23.35
C PRO A 54 12.85 -16.71 -22.57
N TYR A 55 11.70 -16.65 -21.91
CA TYR A 55 11.15 -17.80 -21.19
C TYR A 55 10.69 -18.87 -22.19
N ARG A 56 11.21 -20.09 -22.05
CA ARG A 56 10.96 -21.21 -22.98
C ARG A 56 9.84 -22.16 -22.54
N GLY A 57 9.35 -22.01 -21.32
CA GLY A 57 8.26 -22.84 -20.80
C GLY A 57 6.89 -22.39 -21.28
N LYS A 58 5.84 -23.11 -20.86
CA LYS A 58 4.45 -22.74 -21.15
C LYS A 58 4.02 -21.58 -20.25
N LYS A 59 3.69 -20.44 -20.86
CA LYS A 59 3.08 -19.31 -20.15
C LYS A 59 1.62 -19.63 -19.82
N VAL A 60 1.27 -19.56 -18.54
CA VAL A 60 -0.11 -19.78 -18.05
C VAL A 60 -0.55 -18.52 -17.32
N TYR A 61 -1.49 -17.79 -17.93
CA TYR A 61 -2.07 -16.54 -17.42
C TYR A 61 -3.32 -16.82 -16.60
N ASP A 62 -3.16 -17.44 -15.44
CA ASP A 62 -4.24 -17.53 -14.47
C ASP A 62 -4.53 -16.15 -13.83
N ALA A 63 -5.61 -16.07 -13.04
CA ALA A 63 -6.07 -14.82 -12.43
C ALA A 63 -4.98 -14.13 -11.58
N ALA A 64 -4.17 -14.91 -10.86
CA ALA A 64 -3.07 -14.38 -10.07
C ALA A 64 -1.98 -13.78 -10.96
N MET A 65 -1.58 -14.48 -12.02
CA MET A 65 -0.61 -13.95 -12.98
C MET A 65 -1.10 -12.67 -13.66
N GLN A 66 -2.36 -12.63 -14.08
CA GLN A 66 -2.97 -11.43 -14.67
C GLN A 66 -2.91 -10.25 -13.70
N LYS A 67 -3.31 -10.45 -12.44
CA LYS A 67 -3.21 -9.45 -11.37
C LYS A 67 -1.78 -8.94 -11.22
N ILE A 68 -0.81 -9.84 -11.06
CA ILE A 68 0.60 -9.51 -10.85
C ILE A 68 1.18 -8.73 -12.04
N THR A 69 0.95 -9.19 -13.27
CA THR A 69 1.47 -8.50 -14.46
C THR A 69 0.83 -7.12 -14.64
N SER A 70 -0.46 -6.98 -14.33
CA SER A 70 -1.16 -5.69 -14.45
C SER A 70 -0.65 -4.64 -13.46
N ALA A 71 -0.17 -5.07 -12.29
CA ALA A 71 0.34 -4.22 -11.22
C ALA A 71 1.80 -3.78 -11.43
N ASP A 72 2.52 -4.40 -12.37
CA ASP A 72 3.97 -4.27 -12.45
C ASP A 72 4.44 -2.92 -13.01
N ARG A 73 5.36 -2.30 -12.29
CA ARG A 73 5.91 -0.98 -12.63
C ARG A 73 6.86 -1.04 -13.83
N GLY A 74 7.55 -2.18 -13.98
CA GLY A 74 8.45 -2.46 -15.07
C GLY A 74 7.74 -2.39 -16.41
N LEU A 75 6.64 -3.14 -16.54
CA LEU A 75 5.77 -3.17 -17.72
C LEU A 75 5.06 -1.84 -17.93
N ASN A 76 4.44 -1.28 -16.88
CA ASN A 76 3.59 -0.10 -17.01
C ASN A 76 4.36 1.19 -17.29
N TYR A 77 5.57 1.36 -16.72
CA TYR A 77 6.27 2.65 -16.74
C TYR A 77 7.70 2.56 -17.25
N PHE A 78 8.46 1.54 -16.83
CA PHE A 78 9.92 1.51 -17.02
C PHE A 78 10.36 1.00 -18.40
N GLY A 79 9.42 0.54 -19.23
CA GLY A 79 9.70 0.08 -20.59
C GLY A 79 10.29 -1.33 -20.63
N VAL A 80 9.97 -2.18 -19.65
CA VAL A 80 10.30 -3.60 -19.71
C VAL A 80 9.51 -4.22 -20.88
N PRO A 81 10.18 -4.84 -21.88
CA PRO A 81 9.56 -5.16 -23.16
C PRO A 81 8.72 -6.44 -23.15
N SER A 82 8.82 -7.26 -22.11
CA SER A 82 8.13 -8.55 -22.04
C SER A 82 7.85 -8.99 -20.60
N ASP A 83 6.86 -9.87 -20.46
CA ASP A 83 6.46 -10.51 -19.22
C ASP A 83 7.17 -11.86 -18.97
N ASP A 84 8.18 -12.21 -19.77
CA ASP A 84 8.90 -13.49 -19.68
C ASP A 84 9.48 -13.73 -18.28
N HIS A 85 10.00 -12.66 -17.67
CA HIS A 85 10.63 -12.73 -16.36
C HIS A 85 9.67 -13.21 -15.28
N PHE A 86 8.37 -12.88 -15.33
CA PHE A 86 7.42 -13.36 -14.32
C PHE A 86 7.35 -14.88 -14.29
N PHE A 87 7.30 -15.52 -15.46
CA PHE A 87 7.22 -16.97 -15.56
C PHE A 87 8.53 -17.65 -15.15
N TYR A 88 9.66 -17.07 -15.54
CA TYR A 88 10.97 -17.53 -15.08
C TYR A 88 11.09 -17.49 -13.55
N TYR A 89 10.74 -16.36 -12.94
CA TYR A 89 10.81 -16.20 -11.49
C TYR A 89 9.74 -17.04 -10.78
N ARG A 90 8.55 -17.23 -11.36
CA ARG A 90 7.51 -18.10 -10.79
C ARG A 90 8.01 -19.54 -10.64
N ASP A 91 8.64 -20.08 -11.67
CA ASP A 91 9.16 -21.45 -11.65
C ASP A 91 10.34 -21.59 -10.67
N ALA A 92 11.24 -20.60 -10.65
CA ALA A 92 12.37 -20.58 -9.74
C ALA A 92 11.93 -20.49 -8.26
N ILE A 93 11.01 -19.57 -7.96
CA ILE A 93 10.42 -19.40 -6.62
C ILE A 93 9.68 -20.67 -6.21
N GLY A 94 8.87 -21.26 -7.10
CA GLY A 94 8.19 -22.52 -6.84
C GLY A 94 9.16 -23.64 -6.46
N THR A 95 10.25 -23.80 -7.22
CA THR A 95 11.30 -24.79 -6.93
C THR A 95 11.95 -24.56 -5.57
N ILE A 96 12.21 -23.29 -5.20
CA ILE A 96 12.76 -22.95 -3.89
C ILE A 96 11.77 -23.30 -2.77
N LEU A 97 10.50 -22.96 -2.92
CA LEU A 97 9.46 -23.27 -1.94
C LEU A 97 9.28 -24.77 -1.76
N ASP A 98 9.29 -25.56 -2.84
CA ASP A 98 9.19 -27.01 -2.76
C ASP A 98 10.38 -27.62 -2.02
N ARG A 99 11.59 -27.09 -2.27
CA ARG A 99 12.81 -27.54 -1.59
C ARG A 99 12.87 -27.16 -0.12
N VAL A 100 12.48 -25.93 0.21
CA VAL A 100 12.57 -25.40 1.59
C VAL A 100 11.41 -25.91 2.44
N SER A 101 10.22 -26.01 1.84
CA SER A 101 8.95 -26.30 2.52
C SER A 101 8.82 -25.47 3.80
N PRO A 102 8.75 -24.13 3.68
CA PRO A 102 8.69 -23.26 4.86
C PRO A 102 7.34 -23.38 5.56
N ASP A 103 7.35 -23.25 6.88
CA ASP A 103 6.11 -23.19 7.68
C ASP A 103 5.41 -21.83 7.49
N VAL A 104 6.18 -20.78 7.22
CA VAL A 104 5.72 -19.41 7.00
C VAL A 104 6.73 -18.62 6.18
N ALA A 105 6.24 -17.66 5.38
CA ALA A 105 7.04 -16.70 4.65
C ALA A 105 6.76 -15.26 5.08
N PHE A 106 7.77 -14.40 5.08
CA PHE A 106 7.66 -12.96 5.34
C PHE A 106 8.25 -12.14 4.19
N GLY A 107 7.58 -11.06 3.80
CA GLY A 107 8.06 -10.11 2.78
C GLY A 107 7.00 -9.06 2.47
N GLU A 108 7.29 -8.08 1.60
CA GLU A 108 6.24 -7.13 1.21
C GLU A 108 5.31 -7.70 0.15
N SER A 109 4.33 -6.93 -0.31
CA SER A 109 3.48 -7.30 -1.44
C SER A 109 3.42 -6.13 -2.40
N THR A 110 4.57 -5.81 -2.98
CA THR A 110 4.76 -4.60 -3.79
C THR A 110 5.42 -4.92 -5.13
N LEU A 111 6.56 -5.60 -5.13
CA LEU A 111 7.33 -5.94 -6.33
C LEU A 111 6.93 -7.31 -6.86
N PHE A 112 7.19 -7.55 -8.15
CA PHE A 112 6.72 -8.76 -8.82
C PHE A 112 7.18 -10.05 -8.14
N HIS A 113 8.45 -10.15 -7.70
CA HIS A 113 8.98 -11.37 -7.08
C HIS A 113 8.38 -11.64 -5.70
N GLU A 114 7.98 -10.57 -5.00
CA GLU A 114 7.27 -10.66 -3.73
C GLU A 114 5.84 -11.15 -3.94
N LEU A 115 5.14 -10.60 -4.94
CA LEU A 115 3.78 -11.04 -5.30
C LEU A 115 3.77 -12.48 -5.82
N LEU A 116 4.76 -12.88 -6.62
CA LEU A 116 4.95 -14.27 -7.06
C LEU A 116 5.23 -15.19 -5.88
N SER A 117 6.00 -14.74 -4.89
CA SER A 117 6.26 -15.50 -3.66
C SER A 117 4.98 -15.66 -2.83
N ALA A 118 4.20 -14.58 -2.68
CA ALA A 118 2.92 -14.61 -1.97
C ALA A 118 1.90 -15.55 -2.62
N ASP A 119 1.79 -15.52 -3.95
CA ASP A 119 0.94 -16.46 -4.72
C ASP A 119 1.44 -17.90 -4.60
N ALA A 120 2.74 -18.13 -4.76
CA ALA A 120 3.32 -19.47 -4.69
C ALA A 120 3.19 -20.09 -3.29
N CYS A 121 3.27 -19.28 -2.23
CA CYS A 121 2.96 -19.69 -0.86
C CYS A 121 1.47 -20.03 -0.69
N ARG A 122 0.56 -19.17 -1.18
CA ARG A 122 -0.89 -19.41 -1.12
C ARG A 122 -1.29 -20.74 -1.75
N ARG A 123 -0.75 -21.05 -2.94
CA ARG A 123 -1.02 -22.32 -3.64
C ARG A 123 -0.54 -23.56 -2.88
N ARG A 124 0.36 -23.39 -1.92
CA ARG A 124 0.92 -24.44 -1.06
C ARG A 124 0.29 -24.45 0.34
N GLY A 125 -0.70 -23.60 0.60
CA GLY A 125 -1.27 -23.45 1.95
C GLY A 125 -0.31 -22.83 2.96
N ILE A 126 0.74 -22.14 2.50
CA ILE A 126 1.74 -21.49 3.35
C ILE A 126 1.33 -20.03 3.53
N PHE A 127 1.29 -19.56 4.78
CA PHE A 127 1.08 -18.14 5.05
C PHE A 127 2.27 -17.32 4.54
N TYR A 128 1.97 -16.35 3.69
CA TYR A 128 2.88 -15.26 3.37
C TYR A 128 2.43 -14.03 4.15
N LEU A 129 3.29 -13.44 4.97
CA LEU A 129 2.94 -12.36 5.88
C LEU A 129 3.68 -11.08 5.51
N HIS A 130 2.91 -10.03 5.30
CA HIS A 130 3.39 -8.68 4.98
C HIS A 130 3.33 -7.78 6.22
N PRO A 131 4.42 -7.67 6.98
CA PRO A 131 4.53 -6.73 8.09
C PRO A 131 4.57 -5.28 7.59
N ILE A 132 3.54 -4.49 7.87
CA ILE A 132 3.44 -3.08 7.47
C ILE A 132 2.63 -2.25 8.45
N SER A 133 2.95 -0.95 8.56
CA SER A 133 2.23 0.01 9.41
C SER A 133 0.72 0.01 9.13
N CYS A 134 -0.08 -0.01 10.20
CA CYS A 134 -1.54 0.08 10.13
C CYS A 134 -2.06 1.53 10.15
N ARG A 135 -1.15 2.52 10.15
CA ARG A 135 -1.40 3.98 10.17
C ARG A 135 -1.99 4.51 11.47
N TYR A 136 -3.14 3.97 11.88
CA TYR A 136 -3.77 4.21 13.17
C TYR A 136 -4.10 2.87 13.83
N PRO A 137 -3.94 2.74 15.17
CA PRO A 137 -3.20 3.67 16.02
C PRO A 137 -1.74 3.84 15.56
N THR A 138 -1.14 5.01 15.83
CA THR A 138 0.24 5.29 15.43
C THR A 138 1.24 4.43 16.21
N ALA A 139 2.45 4.31 15.69
CA ALA A 139 3.52 3.44 16.19
C ALA A 139 3.15 1.95 16.27
N ARG A 140 2.31 1.49 15.34
CA ARG A 140 1.86 0.10 15.24
C ARG A 140 1.88 -0.43 13.81
N PHE A 141 1.92 -1.75 13.68
CA PHE A 141 1.92 -2.47 12.42
C PHE A 141 1.10 -3.76 12.49
N CYS A 142 0.71 -4.30 11.33
CA CYS A 142 0.01 -5.59 11.21
C CYS A 142 0.83 -6.55 10.34
N PHE A 143 0.61 -7.85 10.50
CA PHE A 143 1.05 -8.88 9.57
C PHE A 143 -0.09 -9.21 8.60
N TYR A 144 -0.13 -8.59 7.42
CA TYR A 144 -1.20 -8.88 6.47
C TYR A 144 -0.97 -10.19 5.71
N LYS A 145 -2.06 -10.93 5.47
CA LYS A 145 -2.02 -12.20 4.73
C LYS A 145 -1.85 -11.94 3.24
N HIS A 146 -0.79 -12.52 2.67
CA HIS A 146 -0.43 -12.46 1.25
C HIS A 146 -0.46 -11.01 0.74
N ASP A 147 -1.11 -10.78 -0.40
CA ASP A 147 -1.35 -9.48 -1.02
C ASP A 147 -2.71 -8.88 -0.66
N THR A 148 -3.19 -9.08 0.59
CA THR A 148 -4.42 -8.49 1.13
C THR A 148 -4.11 -7.47 2.23
N GLN A 149 -5.15 -6.82 2.78
CA GLN A 149 -5.05 -5.99 4.00
C GLN A 149 -5.72 -6.65 5.21
N GLN A 150 -5.83 -7.98 5.21
CA GLN A 150 -6.38 -8.76 6.31
C GLN A 150 -5.25 -9.20 7.26
N PRO A 151 -5.26 -8.80 8.54
CA PRO A 151 -4.24 -9.20 9.50
C PRO A 151 -4.31 -10.71 9.82
N LEU A 152 -3.15 -11.31 10.07
CA LEU A 152 -3.02 -12.57 10.79
C LEU A 152 -2.65 -12.25 12.24
N ALA A 153 -3.56 -12.58 13.16
CA ALA A 153 -3.44 -12.27 14.60
C ALA A 153 -3.31 -10.76 14.92
N GLY A 154 -2.99 -10.47 16.17
CA GLY A 154 -2.86 -9.14 16.74
C GLY A 154 -2.38 -9.26 18.19
N SER A 155 -1.83 -8.19 18.77
CA SER A 155 -1.26 -8.30 20.12
C SER A 155 -2.29 -8.53 21.23
N GLY A 156 -3.58 -8.28 20.94
CA GLY A 156 -4.64 -8.33 21.95
C GLY A 156 -4.55 -7.19 22.97
N ASP A 157 -3.65 -6.22 22.77
CA ASP A 157 -3.48 -5.10 23.70
C ASP A 157 -4.80 -4.34 23.88
N GLU A 158 -5.25 -4.24 25.13
CA GLU A 158 -6.39 -3.42 25.47
C GLU A 158 -6.02 -1.93 25.42
N LEU A 159 -6.78 -1.15 24.67
CA LEU A 159 -6.72 0.31 24.70
C LEU A 159 -7.85 0.82 25.61
N PRO A 160 -7.54 1.40 26.79
CA PRO A 160 -8.56 1.92 27.70
C PRO A 160 -9.47 2.92 27.00
N LEU A 161 -10.78 2.83 27.26
CA LEU A 161 -11.79 3.60 26.55
C LEU A 161 -11.53 5.11 26.57
N GLU A 162 -11.15 5.66 27.73
CA GLU A 162 -10.82 7.08 27.87
C GLU A 162 -9.68 7.52 26.94
N ARG A 163 -8.64 6.68 26.83
CA ARG A 163 -7.51 6.94 25.93
C ARG A 163 -7.91 6.76 24.47
N ALA A 164 -8.76 5.78 24.17
CA ALA A 164 -9.30 5.59 22.82
C ALA A 164 -10.12 6.81 22.39
N MET A 165 -11.00 7.33 23.25
CA MET A 165 -11.78 8.54 22.98
C MET A 165 -10.90 9.76 22.71
N ALA A 166 -9.87 9.99 23.55
CA ALA A 166 -8.93 11.09 23.34
C ALA A 166 -8.17 10.97 22.01
N LEU A 167 -7.76 9.75 21.62
CA LEU A 167 -7.11 9.51 20.33
C LEU A 167 -8.06 9.69 19.15
N VAL A 168 -9.31 9.26 19.25
CA VAL A 168 -10.34 9.49 18.22
C VAL A 168 -10.52 10.99 17.97
N GLU A 169 -10.68 11.79 19.04
CA GLU A 169 -10.78 13.24 18.94
C GLU A 169 -9.53 13.85 18.29
N ALA A 170 -8.35 13.38 18.67
CA ALA A 170 -7.09 13.86 18.12
C ALA A 170 -6.94 13.52 16.62
N ILE A 171 -7.40 12.35 16.18
CA ILE A 171 -7.42 11.95 14.77
C ILE A 171 -8.45 12.77 13.99
N ALA A 172 -9.67 12.92 14.53
CA ALA A 172 -10.75 13.67 13.90
C ALA A 172 -10.40 15.16 13.70
N THR A 173 -9.62 15.73 14.62
CA THR A 173 -9.12 17.11 14.54
C THR A 173 -7.81 17.24 13.76
N HIS A 174 -7.30 16.16 13.16
CA HIS A 174 -6.02 16.09 12.46
C HIS A 174 -4.81 16.54 13.30
N SER A 175 -4.89 16.47 14.64
CA SER A 175 -3.77 16.79 15.53
C SER A 175 -2.74 15.67 15.62
N VAL A 176 -3.14 14.41 15.34
CA VAL A 176 -2.23 13.26 15.21
C VAL A 176 -2.03 12.90 13.74
N LYS A 177 -0.78 12.94 13.30
CA LYS A 177 -0.39 12.53 11.94
C LYS A 177 0.03 11.05 11.92
N PRO A 178 -0.27 10.31 10.85
CA PRO A 178 0.25 8.95 10.66
C PRO A 178 1.79 8.91 10.66
N ASP A 179 2.35 7.77 11.07
CA ASP A 179 3.81 7.60 11.24
C ASP A 179 4.62 7.88 9.96
N TYR A 180 4.07 7.56 8.79
CA TYR A 180 4.74 7.77 7.51
C TYR A 180 4.86 9.25 7.11
N MET A 181 4.15 10.15 7.81
CA MET A 181 4.23 11.60 7.59
C MET A 181 5.31 12.26 8.44
N VAL A 182 5.96 11.51 9.34
CA VAL A 182 7.08 12.02 10.14
C VAL A 182 8.28 12.24 9.22
N ALA A 183 8.90 13.42 9.32
CA ALA A 183 10.05 13.77 8.50
C ALA A 183 11.22 12.81 8.75
N GLN A 184 11.67 12.16 7.68
CA GLN A 184 12.80 11.24 7.72
C GLN A 184 14.12 11.99 7.60
N GLN A 185 15.19 11.45 8.19
CA GLN A 185 16.53 12.01 8.02
C GLN A 185 16.99 11.82 6.57
N PRO A 186 17.31 12.90 5.83
CA PRO A 186 17.77 12.77 4.47
C PRO A 186 19.16 12.12 4.43
N LEU A 187 19.38 11.26 3.45
CA LEU A 187 20.71 10.67 3.21
C LEU A 187 21.75 11.77 3.00
N THR A 188 22.95 11.56 3.53
CA THR A 188 24.11 12.41 3.25
C THR A 188 24.52 12.31 1.78
N THR A 189 25.27 13.29 1.26
CA THR A 189 25.78 13.26 -0.13
C THR A 189 26.57 11.99 -0.43
N ARG A 190 27.39 11.52 0.54
CA ARG A 190 28.17 10.30 0.42
C ARG A 190 27.27 9.06 0.34
N GLU A 191 26.27 8.95 1.20
CA GLU A 191 25.30 7.84 1.17
C GLU A 191 24.52 7.82 -0.13
N ARG A 192 24.05 8.98 -0.63
CA ARG A 192 23.36 9.08 -1.93
C ARG A 192 24.25 8.62 -3.08
N ALA A 193 25.53 8.99 -3.08
CA ALA A 193 26.47 8.60 -4.12
C ALA A 193 26.75 7.08 -4.08
N ALA A 194 26.98 6.53 -2.89
CA ALA A 194 27.18 5.10 -2.69
C ALA A 194 25.93 4.29 -3.11
N ASP A 195 24.75 4.80 -2.76
CA ASP A 195 23.47 4.19 -3.10
C ASP A 195 23.24 4.14 -4.62
N ARG A 196 23.44 5.27 -5.29
CA ARG A 196 23.37 5.34 -6.77
C ARG A 196 24.35 4.37 -7.42
N LEU A 197 25.59 4.29 -6.92
CA LEU A 197 26.57 3.35 -7.44
C LEU A 197 26.15 1.89 -7.24
N ARG A 198 25.55 1.57 -6.08
CA ARG A 198 25.01 0.23 -5.79
C ARG A 198 23.91 -0.16 -6.79
N LEU A 199 22.96 0.75 -7.03
CA LEU A 199 21.86 0.53 -7.98
C LEU A 199 22.35 0.43 -9.42
N LEU A 200 23.28 1.30 -9.83
CA LEU A 200 23.88 1.26 -11.17
C LEU A 200 24.60 -0.07 -11.42
N ARG A 201 25.41 -0.53 -10.46
CA ARG A 201 26.09 -1.84 -10.57
C ARG A 201 25.09 -2.97 -10.68
N GLY A 202 24.05 -2.99 -9.83
CA GLY A 202 22.99 -4.01 -9.91
C GLY A 202 22.29 -4.03 -11.27
N TYR A 203 22.03 -2.85 -11.86
CA TYR A 203 21.44 -2.76 -13.19
C TYR A 203 22.34 -3.36 -14.28
N PHE A 204 23.65 -3.10 -14.24
CA PHE A 204 24.61 -3.69 -15.18
C PHE A 204 24.83 -5.19 -14.95
N GLU A 205 24.68 -5.67 -13.71
CA GLU A 205 24.74 -7.09 -13.35
C GLU A 205 23.49 -7.87 -13.77
N GLY A 206 22.37 -7.20 -14.07
CA GLY A 206 21.16 -7.80 -14.66
C GLY A 206 19.84 -7.41 -14.01
N GLU A 207 19.84 -6.63 -12.93
CA GLU A 207 18.61 -6.17 -12.26
C GLU A 207 17.94 -5.05 -13.08
N ARG A 208 17.11 -5.45 -14.05
CA ARG A 208 16.46 -4.55 -15.02
C ARG A 208 14.95 -4.42 -14.84
N PHE A 209 14.38 -5.11 -13.85
CA PHE A 209 12.93 -5.24 -13.70
C PHE A 209 12.37 -4.23 -12.71
N ASN A 210 13.06 -4.05 -11.57
CA ASN A 210 12.64 -3.12 -10.52
C ASN A 210 13.33 -1.75 -10.64
N THR A 211 14.32 -1.59 -11.53
CA THR A 211 15.08 -0.35 -11.73
C THR A 211 14.88 0.21 -13.15
N PRO A 212 14.29 1.41 -13.32
CA PRO A 212 14.20 2.02 -14.64
C PRO A 212 15.58 2.45 -15.16
N PRO A 213 15.82 2.37 -16.48
CA PRO A 213 16.95 3.03 -17.11
C PRO A 213 16.95 4.54 -16.82
N PHE A 214 18.14 5.13 -16.65
CA PHE A 214 18.28 6.54 -16.31
C PHE A 214 17.56 7.49 -17.29
N TRP A 215 17.69 7.23 -18.60
CA TRP A 215 17.05 8.04 -19.64
C TRP A 215 15.52 7.96 -19.57
N ARG A 216 14.97 6.76 -19.33
CA ARG A 216 13.53 6.57 -19.17
C ARG A 216 13.00 7.30 -17.95
N LYS A 217 13.74 7.24 -16.84
CA LYS A 217 13.40 8.01 -15.62
C LYS A 217 13.38 9.52 -15.87
N LEU A 218 14.34 10.05 -16.63
CA LEU A 218 14.37 11.48 -16.99
C LEU A 218 13.20 11.86 -17.90
N GLN A 219 12.91 11.04 -18.91
CA GLN A 219 11.78 11.25 -19.82
C GLN A 219 10.45 11.31 -19.04
N LEU A 220 10.16 10.28 -18.25
CA LEU A 220 8.93 10.21 -17.47
C LEU A 220 8.79 11.39 -16.52
N ARG A 221 9.89 11.82 -15.88
CA ARG A 221 9.85 12.99 -15.00
C ARG A 221 9.45 14.26 -15.75
N ARG A 222 9.99 14.48 -16.96
CA ARG A 222 9.63 15.65 -17.78
C ARG A 222 8.16 15.61 -18.20
N GLU A 223 7.69 14.45 -18.66
CA GLU A 223 6.28 14.26 -19.04
C GLU A 223 5.34 14.50 -17.86
N GLN A 224 5.66 13.97 -16.68
CA GLN A 224 4.82 14.16 -15.48
C GLN A 224 4.81 15.61 -15.00
N VAL A 225 5.95 16.30 -14.98
CA VAL A 225 5.98 17.73 -14.61
C VAL A 225 5.10 18.57 -15.55
N GLN A 226 5.12 18.27 -16.85
CA GLN A 226 4.27 18.98 -17.80
C GLN A 226 2.78 18.72 -17.53
N LEU A 227 2.41 17.47 -17.25
CA LEU A 227 1.03 17.10 -16.93
C LEU A 227 0.57 17.69 -15.58
N GLU A 228 1.46 17.79 -14.59
CA GLU A 228 1.19 18.44 -13.30
C GLU A 228 0.87 19.94 -13.48
N ILE A 229 1.66 20.65 -14.31
CA ILE A 229 1.42 22.06 -14.64
C ILE A 229 0.07 22.23 -15.32
N GLU A 230 -0.20 21.46 -16.37
CA GLU A 230 -1.45 21.56 -17.12
C GLU A 230 -2.68 21.17 -16.27
N TRP A 231 -2.52 20.21 -15.35
CA TRP A 231 -3.57 19.89 -14.37
C TRP A 231 -3.87 21.08 -13.47
N ASP A 232 -2.85 21.70 -12.89
CA ASP A 232 -3.02 22.83 -11.97
C ASP A 232 -3.56 24.10 -12.67
N GLU A 233 -3.33 24.25 -13.97
CA GLU A 233 -3.95 25.29 -14.81
C GLU A 233 -5.45 25.05 -15.03
N LEU A 234 -5.88 23.79 -15.11
CA LEU A 234 -7.30 23.40 -15.22
C LEU A 234 -8.02 23.39 -13.86
N ALA A 235 -7.27 23.26 -12.77
CA ALA A 235 -7.81 23.00 -11.45
C ALA A 235 -8.45 24.24 -10.80
N ALA A 236 -9.52 24.00 -10.05
CA ALA A 236 -10.08 24.98 -9.13
C ALA A 236 -9.17 25.16 -7.90
N GLU A 237 -9.16 26.36 -7.33
CA GLU A 237 -8.38 26.66 -6.11
C GLU A 237 -8.87 25.89 -4.88
N GLY A 238 -10.16 25.56 -4.86
CA GLY A 238 -10.80 24.82 -3.78
C GLY A 238 -12.23 24.42 -4.13
N ILE A 239 -12.92 23.88 -3.13
CA ILE A 239 -14.34 23.61 -3.22
C ILE A 239 -15.11 24.92 -3.04
N ARG A 240 -16.10 25.18 -3.91
CA ARG A 240 -16.86 26.43 -3.90
C ARG A 240 -17.83 26.45 -2.71
N GLU A 241 -17.68 27.43 -1.83
CA GLU A 241 -18.65 27.71 -0.77
C GLU A 241 -19.99 28.15 -1.38
N GLY A 242 -21.11 27.72 -0.78
CA GLY A 242 -22.46 28.06 -1.25
C GLY A 242 -22.94 27.32 -2.51
N ASP A 243 -22.11 26.45 -3.11
CA ASP A 243 -22.56 25.55 -4.18
C ASP A 243 -23.58 24.55 -3.61
N ALA A 244 -24.82 24.59 -4.13
CA ALA A 244 -25.92 23.75 -3.65
C ALA A 244 -25.80 22.28 -4.09
N ARG A 245 -24.84 21.94 -4.95
CA ARG A 245 -24.61 20.56 -5.39
C ARG A 245 -24.08 19.70 -4.26
N VAL A 246 -24.35 18.39 -4.35
CA VAL A 246 -23.69 17.37 -3.54
C VAL A 246 -22.29 17.13 -4.08
N LYS A 247 -21.29 17.20 -3.20
CA LYS A 247 -19.87 17.24 -3.55
C LYS A 247 -19.20 15.94 -3.15
N VAL A 248 -18.85 15.15 -4.14
CA VAL A 248 -18.09 13.91 -3.97
C VAL A 248 -16.62 14.23 -4.13
N LEU A 249 -15.75 13.79 -3.23
CA LEU A 249 -14.30 13.93 -3.35
C LEU A 249 -13.66 12.58 -3.65
N TYR A 250 -12.89 12.52 -4.72
CA TYR A 250 -11.95 11.44 -5.00
C TYR A 250 -10.50 11.93 -4.80
N PRO A 251 -9.88 11.67 -3.64
CA PRO A 251 -8.46 11.88 -3.45
C PRO A 251 -7.69 10.76 -4.16
N MET A 252 -6.97 11.14 -5.20
CA MET A 252 -6.15 10.23 -6.00
C MET A 252 -4.98 9.69 -5.18
N HIS A 253 -4.64 8.46 -5.46
CA HIS A 253 -3.55 7.75 -4.83
C HIS A 253 -2.20 8.16 -5.43
N TYR A 254 -1.17 8.11 -4.58
CA TYR A 254 0.20 8.04 -5.08
C TYR A 254 0.37 6.75 -5.87
N GLN A 255 0.97 6.85 -7.06
CA GLN A 255 1.30 5.68 -7.88
C GLN A 255 2.77 5.80 -8.32
N PRO A 256 3.47 4.70 -8.58
CA PRO A 256 3.11 3.37 -8.18
C PRO A 256 3.24 3.13 -6.66
N GLU A 257 2.28 2.43 -6.08
CA GLU A 257 2.21 2.05 -4.66
C GLU A 257 1.35 0.79 -4.48
N SER A 258 1.66 -0.07 -3.52
CA SER A 258 0.90 -1.30 -3.23
C SER A 258 -0.58 -1.03 -2.95
N ASN A 259 -0.91 0.11 -2.32
CA ASN A 259 -2.29 0.55 -2.10
C ASN A 259 -3.11 0.52 -3.39
N ILE A 260 -2.60 1.11 -4.46
CA ILE A 260 -3.35 1.27 -5.72
C ILE A 260 -3.00 0.20 -6.77
N ASP A 261 -1.75 -0.23 -6.85
CA ASP A 261 -1.35 -1.20 -7.89
C ASP A 261 -1.70 -2.64 -7.51
N VAL A 262 -1.67 -2.98 -6.20
CA VAL A 262 -1.81 -4.36 -5.72
C VAL A 262 -3.15 -4.58 -5.02
N TRP A 263 -3.42 -3.83 -3.95
CA TRP A 263 -4.59 -4.04 -3.09
C TRP A 263 -5.88 -3.57 -3.75
N ALA A 264 -5.80 -2.56 -4.60
CA ALA A 264 -6.93 -2.03 -5.33
C ALA A 264 -7.30 -2.78 -6.61
N ASN A 265 -6.59 -3.85 -7.02
CA ASN A 265 -6.96 -4.59 -8.23
C ASN A 265 -8.43 -5.08 -8.16
N PRO A 266 -9.27 -4.82 -9.19
CA PRO A 266 -8.93 -4.30 -10.54
C PRO A 266 -8.94 -2.76 -10.69
N TYR A 267 -9.30 -2.00 -9.67
CA TYR A 267 -9.47 -0.55 -9.64
C TYR A 267 -8.16 0.28 -9.60
N ARG A 268 -7.07 -0.23 -10.18
CA ARG A 268 -5.76 0.46 -10.20
C ARG A 268 -5.67 1.63 -11.18
N ASP A 269 -6.53 1.62 -12.20
CA ASP A 269 -6.65 2.70 -13.18
C ASP A 269 -7.52 3.82 -12.59
N GLN A 270 -6.87 4.86 -12.09
CA GLN A 270 -7.55 5.98 -11.44
C GLN A 270 -8.43 6.77 -12.42
N LEU A 271 -8.13 6.80 -13.72
CA LEU A 271 -9.01 7.41 -14.72
C LEU A 271 -10.27 6.57 -14.92
N ALA A 272 -10.14 5.24 -14.99
CA ALA A 272 -11.29 4.35 -15.06
C ALA A 272 -12.21 4.50 -13.84
N VAL A 273 -11.62 4.64 -12.64
CA VAL A 273 -12.37 4.94 -11.41
C VAL A 273 -13.08 6.28 -11.50
N ILE A 274 -12.40 7.35 -11.92
CA ILE A 274 -12.99 8.68 -12.11
C ILE A 274 -14.17 8.63 -13.08
N ARG A 275 -14.04 7.92 -14.21
CA ARG A 275 -15.12 7.71 -15.19
C ARG A 275 -16.31 6.99 -14.59
N ALA A 276 -16.06 5.90 -13.87
CA ALA A 276 -17.11 5.09 -13.25
C ALA A 276 -17.86 5.89 -12.17
N VAL A 277 -17.17 6.64 -11.32
CA VAL A 277 -17.80 7.51 -10.32
C VAL A 277 -18.59 8.63 -10.99
N ALA A 278 -18.03 9.30 -11.99
CA ALA A 278 -18.72 10.36 -12.73
C ALA A 278 -20.01 9.86 -13.41
N ALA A 279 -20.03 8.60 -13.87
CA ALA A 279 -21.20 7.97 -14.47
C ALA A 279 -22.35 7.72 -13.47
N GLN A 280 -22.06 7.67 -12.16
CA GLN A 280 -23.08 7.53 -11.11
C GLN A 280 -23.70 8.87 -10.69
N LEU A 281 -23.15 10.00 -11.16
CA LEU A 281 -23.60 11.33 -10.77
C LEU A 281 -24.81 11.80 -11.59
N HIS A 282 -25.78 12.37 -10.88
CA HIS A 282 -26.98 12.99 -11.41
C HIS A 282 -26.86 14.53 -11.42
N ASP A 283 -27.89 15.20 -11.94
CA ASP A 283 -27.98 16.66 -11.84
C ASP A 283 -28.03 17.09 -10.37
N GLY A 284 -27.33 18.18 -10.07
CA GLY A 284 -27.13 18.62 -8.69
C GLY A 284 -25.96 17.95 -7.97
N GLU A 285 -25.08 17.23 -8.67
CA GLU A 285 -23.91 16.55 -8.08
C GLU A 285 -22.63 16.90 -8.83
N VAL A 286 -21.50 16.81 -8.12
CA VAL A 286 -20.18 17.10 -8.67
C VAL A 286 -19.11 16.21 -8.05
N LEU A 287 -18.20 15.72 -8.89
CA LEU A 287 -16.99 15.01 -8.49
C LEU A 287 -15.82 15.98 -8.44
N TYR A 288 -15.25 16.20 -7.27
CA TYR A 288 -13.95 16.81 -7.10
C TYR A 288 -12.86 15.74 -7.15
N VAL A 289 -11.88 15.92 -8.03
CA VAL A 289 -10.73 15.03 -8.17
C VAL A 289 -9.50 15.75 -7.64
N LYS A 290 -8.89 15.19 -6.60
CA LYS A 290 -7.72 15.78 -5.96
C LYS A 290 -6.48 14.90 -6.17
N PRO A 291 -5.46 15.36 -6.91
CA PRO A 291 -4.22 14.61 -7.05
C PRO A 291 -3.44 14.54 -5.73
N ASN A 292 -2.59 13.52 -5.61
CA ASN A 292 -1.65 13.43 -4.50
C ASN A 292 -0.60 14.56 -4.63
N PRO A 293 -0.12 15.18 -3.53
CA PRO A 293 0.94 16.20 -3.62
C PRO A 293 2.24 15.72 -4.29
N LYS A 294 2.45 14.40 -4.39
CA LYS A 294 3.57 13.76 -5.08
C LYS A 294 3.05 12.96 -6.27
N SER A 295 2.46 13.54 -7.31
CA SER A 295 1.86 12.80 -8.45
C SER A 295 2.87 12.10 -9.38
N SER A 296 3.55 11.06 -8.94
CA SER A 296 4.47 10.32 -9.81
C SER A 296 3.69 9.40 -10.76
N TYR A 297 3.84 9.53 -12.08
CA TYR A 297 3.28 8.59 -13.08
C TYR A 297 1.74 8.40 -13.08
N VAL A 298 0.99 9.15 -12.26
CA VAL A 298 -0.46 9.02 -12.13
C VAL A 298 -1.19 9.74 -13.25
N LEU A 299 -0.70 10.93 -13.62
CA LEU A 299 -1.39 11.78 -14.59
C LEU A 299 -1.12 11.28 -16.01
N THR A 300 -2.16 11.34 -16.84
CA THR A 300 -2.11 11.00 -18.26
C THR A 300 -2.82 12.09 -19.07
N ARG A 301 -2.44 12.23 -20.35
CA ARG A 301 -3.11 13.16 -21.28
C ARG A 301 -4.62 12.89 -21.34
N GLU A 302 -4.99 11.61 -21.40
CA GLU A 302 -6.40 11.16 -21.44
C GLU A 302 -7.19 11.61 -20.20
N MET A 303 -6.56 11.61 -19.02
CA MET A 303 -7.19 12.07 -17.79
C MET A 303 -7.46 13.58 -17.82
N LEU A 304 -6.47 14.38 -18.26
CA LEU A 304 -6.64 15.83 -18.40
C LEU A 304 -7.75 16.16 -19.41
N ASP A 305 -7.77 15.45 -20.53
CA ASP A 305 -8.80 15.64 -21.57
C ASP A 305 -10.19 15.27 -21.05
N PHE A 306 -10.30 14.18 -20.30
CA PHE A 306 -11.56 13.77 -19.67
C PHE A 306 -12.07 14.85 -18.69
N VAL A 307 -11.22 15.31 -17.76
CA VAL A 307 -11.60 16.36 -16.79
C VAL A 307 -12.01 17.64 -17.51
N ARG A 308 -11.27 18.07 -18.55
CA ARG A 308 -11.60 19.26 -19.33
C ARG A 308 -12.97 19.14 -20.01
N GLN A 309 -13.22 18.00 -20.66
CA GLN A 309 -14.49 17.73 -21.37
C GLN A 309 -15.70 17.62 -20.44
N HIS A 310 -15.50 17.18 -19.20
CA HIS A 310 -16.57 16.95 -18.22
C HIS A 310 -16.59 17.98 -17.09
N SER A 311 -15.98 19.16 -17.30
CA SER A 311 -15.77 20.21 -16.28
C SER A 311 -17.03 20.70 -15.56
N ALA A 312 -18.22 20.48 -16.13
CA ALA A 312 -19.49 20.76 -15.47
C ALA A 312 -19.77 19.83 -14.26
N ARG A 313 -19.32 18.57 -14.32
CA ARG A 313 -19.57 17.53 -13.31
C ARG A 313 -18.30 16.98 -12.67
N VAL A 314 -17.13 17.20 -13.27
CA VAL A 314 -15.83 16.73 -12.77
C VAL A 314 -14.89 17.93 -12.64
N VAL A 315 -14.50 18.27 -11.42
CA VAL A 315 -13.68 19.44 -11.10
C VAL A 315 -12.34 18.98 -10.54
N ALA A 316 -11.24 19.32 -11.22
CA ALA A 316 -9.91 19.11 -10.68
C ALA A 316 -9.63 20.08 -9.52
N LEU A 317 -8.92 19.61 -8.49
CA LEU A 317 -8.31 20.42 -7.44
C LEU A 317 -6.79 20.47 -7.64
N ARG A 318 -6.16 21.55 -7.18
CA ARG A 318 -4.70 21.72 -7.30
C ARG A 318 -3.95 20.68 -6.47
N HIS A 319 -2.74 20.32 -6.90
CA HIS A 319 -1.82 19.47 -6.12
C HIS A 319 -1.53 20.05 -4.73
N ALA A 320 -1.45 21.38 -4.64
CA ALA A 320 -1.16 22.08 -3.40
C ALA A 320 -2.36 22.17 -2.43
N SER A 321 -3.59 21.86 -2.86
CA SER A 321 -4.77 21.93 -2.01
C SER A 321 -4.63 20.96 -0.83
N ARG A 322 -4.80 21.44 0.40
CA ARG A 322 -4.62 20.61 1.61
C ARG A 322 -5.93 19.93 1.98
N MET A 323 -5.87 18.71 2.52
CA MET A 323 -7.09 17.99 2.94
C MET A 323 -7.92 18.76 3.98
N PRO A 324 -7.32 19.43 5.00
CA PRO A 324 -8.09 20.23 5.95
C PRO A 324 -8.90 21.38 5.32
N ASP A 325 -8.48 21.88 4.15
CA ASP A 325 -9.16 22.97 3.45
C ASP A 325 -10.27 22.43 2.52
N VAL A 326 -10.20 21.16 2.13
CA VAL A 326 -11.10 20.52 1.16
C VAL A 326 -12.18 19.68 1.86
N LEU A 327 -11.84 18.96 2.93
CA LEU A 327 -12.75 18.07 3.63
C LEU A 327 -14.00 18.79 4.18
N PRO A 328 -13.92 19.99 4.79
CA PRO A 328 -15.11 20.67 5.30
C PRO A 328 -16.19 20.88 4.24
N GLY A 329 -15.78 21.25 3.02
CA GLY A 329 -16.68 21.49 1.89
C GLY A 329 -17.11 20.23 1.13
N THR A 330 -16.69 19.03 1.52
CA THR A 330 -17.06 17.77 0.83
C THR A 330 -18.31 17.15 1.46
N ASP A 331 -19.19 16.50 0.71
CA ASP A 331 -20.35 15.78 1.27
C ASP A 331 -20.11 14.28 1.40
N LEU A 332 -19.38 13.68 0.44
CA LEU A 332 -18.99 12.26 0.44
C LEU A 332 -17.54 12.10 -0.03
N ILE A 333 -16.74 11.29 0.66
CA ILE A 333 -15.44 10.84 0.16
C ILE A 333 -15.61 9.48 -0.51
N PHE A 334 -15.16 9.38 -1.75
CA PHE A 334 -14.99 8.10 -2.44
C PHE A 334 -13.50 7.78 -2.47
N THR A 335 -13.08 6.61 -1.99
CA THR A 335 -11.68 6.19 -2.08
C THR A 335 -11.58 4.73 -2.50
N VAL A 336 -10.45 4.31 -3.07
CA VAL A 336 -10.28 2.89 -3.43
C VAL A 336 -9.81 2.12 -2.20
N SER A 337 -8.60 2.42 -1.74
CA SER A 337 -7.96 1.83 -0.56
C SER A 337 -7.29 2.89 0.32
N GLY A 338 -7.71 4.15 0.18
CA GLY A 338 -7.00 5.29 0.74
C GLY A 338 -7.12 5.36 2.25
N THR A 339 -6.03 5.77 2.90
CA THR A 339 -5.96 5.91 4.37
C THR A 339 -6.90 6.99 4.91
N ILE A 340 -7.36 7.90 4.04
CA ILE A 340 -8.35 8.93 4.37
C ILE A 340 -9.64 8.33 4.97
N ALA A 341 -9.98 7.09 4.62
CA ALA A 341 -11.12 6.39 5.19
C ALA A 341 -11.06 6.33 6.73
N MET A 342 -9.87 6.16 7.31
CA MET A 342 -9.70 6.09 8.76
C MET A 342 -9.99 7.45 9.42
N GLU A 343 -9.49 8.54 8.84
CA GLU A 343 -9.80 9.90 9.31
C GLU A 343 -11.30 10.22 9.19
N CYS A 344 -11.95 9.75 8.12
CA CYS A 344 -13.39 9.90 7.91
C CYS A 344 -14.23 9.10 8.91
N ILE A 345 -13.84 7.86 9.24
CA ILE A 345 -14.50 7.03 10.26
C ILE A 345 -14.55 7.78 11.61
N PHE A 346 -13.40 8.32 12.04
CA PHE A 346 -13.28 8.99 13.33
C PHE A 346 -13.86 10.41 13.35
N SER A 347 -14.04 11.05 12.19
CA SER A 347 -14.72 12.35 12.07
C SER A 347 -16.20 12.25 11.69
N ASN A 348 -16.75 11.04 11.51
CA ASN A 348 -18.10 10.81 10.96
C ASN A 348 -18.34 11.53 9.62
N LYS A 349 -17.27 11.73 8.84
CA LYS A 349 -17.38 12.24 7.49
C LYS A 349 -17.83 11.10 6.58
N PRO A 350 -18.91 11.25 5.79
CA PRO A 350 -19.36 10.17 4.91
C PRO A 350 -18.23 9.71 3.99
N VAL A 351 -17.95 8.41 4.01
CA VAL A 351 -16.92 7.80 3.18
C VAL A 351 -17.37 6.43 2.68
N VAL A 352 -17.10 6.14 1.42
CA VAL A 352 -17.30 4.82 0.80
C VAL A 352 -15.99 4.36 0.19
N LYS A 353 -15.76 3.06 0.17
CA LYS A 353 -14.52 2.49 -0.38
C LYS A 353 -14.72 1.23 -1.22
N LEU A 354 -13.69 0.80 -1.93
CA LEU A 354 -13.72 -0.42 -2.78
C LEU A 354 -12.90 -1.58 -2.21
N VAL A 355 -11.96 -1.31 -1.31
CA VAL A 355 -11.04 -2.32 -0.79
C VAL A 355 -11.27 -2.56 0.70
N ASP A 356 -11.42 -3.84 1.04
CA ASP A 356 -11.48 -4.30 2.42
C ASP A 356 -10.10 -4.22 3.09
N ALA A 357 -10.07 -3.72 4.32
CA ALA A 357 -8.89 -3.46 5.12
C ALA A 357 -9.21 -3.60 6.61
N VAL A 358 -8.18 -3.53 7.47
CA VAL A 358 -8.31 -3.62 8.94
C VAL A 358 -9.37 -2.67 9.55
N HIS A 359 -9.71 -1.57 8.89
CA HIS A 359 -10.68 -0.58 9.35
C HIS A 359 -12.08 -0.69 8.73
N SER A 360 -12.38 -1.71 7.88
CA SER A 360 -13.64 -1.79 7.13
C SER A 360 -14.90 -2.03 7.96
N ASN A 361 -14.78 -2.55 9.18
CA ASN A 361 -15.94 -2.97 9.99
C ASN A 361 -16.68 -1.80 10.66
N ALA A 362 -16.53 -0.59 10.11
CA ALA A 362 -17.22 0.61 10.60
C ALA A 362 -18.44 0.89 9.73
N ASP A 363 -19.62 0.99 10.35
CA ASP A 363 -20.89 1.24 9.64
C ASP A 363 -20.88 2.55 8.82
N ASN A 364 -20.11 3.54 9.26
CA ASN A 364 -19.91 4.82 8.56
C ASN A 364 -18.82 4.78 7.47
N CYS A 365 -18.28 3.60 7.14
CA CYS A 365 -17.33 3.38 6.04
C CYS A 365 -17.64 2.08 5.27
N PRO A 366 -18.79 2.02 4.58
CA PRO A 366 -19.14 0.88 3.74
C PRO A 366 -18.11 0.59 2.65
N THR A 367 -17.90 -0.70 2.40
CA THR A 367 -17.11 -1.21 1.27
C THR A 367 -18.06 -1.67 0.18
N LEU A 368 -17.95 -1.09 -1.01
CA LEU A 368 -18.77 -1.44 -2.18
C LEU A 368 -18.15 -2.65 -2.90
N ALA A 369 -19.00 -3.54 -3.40
CA ALA A 369 -18.54 -4.61 -4.28
C ALA A 369 -18.25 -4.08 -5.70
N ASP A 370 -19.04 -3.10 -6.14
CA ASP A 370 -18.93 -2.45 -7.44
C ASP A 370 -19.18 -0.93 -7.31
N ILE A 371 -18.52 -0.13 -8.16
CA ILE A 371 -18.69 1.33 -8.19
C ILE A 371 -20.15 1.73 -8.49
N ALA A 372 -20.90 0.90 -9.22
CA ALA A 372 -22.32 1.10 -9.48
C ALA A 372 -23.19 1.15 -8.20
N GLU A 373 -22.71 0.59 -7.09
CA GLU A 373 -23.38 0.63 -5.79
C GLU A 373 -23.22 1.99 -5.07
N LEU A 374 -22.49 2.95 -5.66
CA LEU A 374 -22.30 4.29 -5.09
C LEU A 374 -23.63 5.06 -4.96
N ARG A 375 -24.57 4.85 -5.89
CA ARG A 375 -25.79 5.64 -6.01
C ARG A 375 -26.67 5.63 -4.75
N PRO A 376 -27.00 4.48 -4.13
CA PRO A 376 -27.70 4.44 -2.84
C PRO A 376 -27.03 5.24 -1.72
N TRP A 377 -25.69 5.27 -1.68
CA TRP A 377 -24.95 5.99 -0.65
C TRP A 377 -25.01 7.50 -0.84
N LEU A 378 -24.96 7.98 -2.08
CA LEU A 378 -25.17 9.38 -2.38
C LEU A 378 -26.58 9.86 -1.98
N GLU A 379 -27.61 9.02 -2.17
CA GLU A 379 -28.96 9.34 -1.71
C GLU A 379 -29.04 9.44 -0.19
N ARG A 380 -28.39 8.53 0.55
CA ARG A 380 -28.30 8.62 2.01
C ARG A 380 -27.58 9.88 2.50
N VAL A 381 -26.58 10.36 1.77
CA VAL A 381 -25.94 11.64 2.08
C VAL A 381 -26.92 12.80 1.91
N LYS A 382 -27.74 12.79 0.84
CA LYS A 382 -28.76 13.83 0.61
C LYS A 382 -29.87 13.85 1.65
N THR A 383 -30.34 12.68 2.08
CA THR A 383 -31.42 12.57 3.07
C THR A 383 -30.93 12.75 4.50
N GLY A 384 -29.61 12.72 4.73
CA GLY A 384 -29.01 12.77 6.06
C GLY A 384 -28.96 11.42 6.77
N ASP A 385 -29.31 10.33 6.08
CA ASP A 385 -29.37 8.96 6.61
C ASP A 385 -28.04 8.18 6.46
N PHE A 386 -26.95 8.86 6.09
CA PHE A 386 -25.64 8.21 6.06
C PHE A 386 -25.24 7.77 7.48
N PRO A 387 -24.81 6.50 7.68
CA PRO A 387 -24.51 5.99 9.01
C PRO A 387 -23.48 6.82 9.76
N ARG A 388 -23.64 6.90 11.09
CA ARG A 388 -22.70 7.58 11.98
C ARG A 388 -22.42 6.70 13.16
N LEU A 389 -21.17 6.72 13.61
CA LEU A 389 -20.76 6.07 14.84
C LEU A 389 -20.93 7.05 16.01
N THR A 390 -21.45 6.56 17.12
CA THR A 390 -21.38 7.23 18.41
C THR A 390 -19.92 7.32 18.89
N PRO A 391 -19.57 8.26 19.79
CA PRO A 391 -18.22 8.34 20.35
C PRO A 391 -17.73 7.02 20.98
N LEU A 392 -18.65 6.25 21.57
CA LEU A 392 -18.35 4.93 22.12
C LEU A 392 -17.97 3.93 21.02
N GLU A 393 -18.75 3.86 19.94
CA GLU A 393 -18.47 2.97 18.81
C GLU A 393 -17.17 3.34 18.10
N GLN A 394 -16.86 4.64 17.94
CA GLN A 394 -15.59 5.09 17.38
C GLN A 394 -14.40 4.64 18.25
N ALA A 395 -14.51 4.77 19.57
CA ALA A 395 -13.49 4.36 20.51
C ALA A 395 -13.32 2.83 20.54
N GLN A 396 -14.43 2.09 20.51
CA GLN A 396 -14.42 0.62 20.40
C GLN A 396 -13.78 0.16 19.08
N HIS A 397 -14.06 0.83 17.97
CA HIS A 397 -13.44 0.55 16.68
C HIS A 397 -11.93 0.79 16.72
N LEU A 398 -11.47 1.89 17.32
CA LEU A 398 -10.04 2.15 17.52
C LEU A 398 -9.39 1.09 18.43
N SER A 399 -10.06 0.67 19.50
CA SER A 399 -9.58 -0.39 20.39
C SER A 399 -9.49 -1.75 19.69
N MET A 400 -10.45 -2.08 18.82
CA MET A 400 -10.37 -3.27 17.95
C MET A 400 -9.14 -3.19 17.04
N MET A 401 -8.92 -2.05 16.37
CA MET A 401 -7.75 -1.85 15.51
C MET A 401 -6.42 -1.92 16.30
N ASN A 402 -6.41 -1.45 17.54
CA ASN A 402 -5.27 -1.58 18.46
C ASN A 402 -4.97 -3.06 18.76
N ALA A 403 -5.99 -3.83 19.13
CA ALA A 403 -5.85 -5.26 19.44
C ALA A 403 -5.42 -6.10 18.22
N LEU A 404 -5.82 -5.71 17.00
CA LEU A 404 -5.45 -6.35 15.72
C LEU A 404 -4.07 -5.96 15.17
N SER A 405 -3.34 -5.08 15.86
CA SER A 405 -2.02 -4.62 15.46
C SER A 405 -1.01 -4.88 16.57
N TYR A 406 0.27 -4.70 16.28
CA TYR A 406 1.38 -4.85 17.23
C TYR A 406 2.10 -3.51 17.42
N PRO A 407 2.61 -3.22 18.62
CA PRO A 407 3.47 -2.06 18.84
C PRO A 407 4.77 -2.21 18.06
N GLY A 408 5.22 -1.14 17.43
CA GLY A 408 6.50 -1.09 16.73
C GLY A 408 6.44 -0.32 15.42
N LEU A 409 7.59 0.22 15.04
CA LEU A 409 7.84 0.89 13.79
C LEU A 409 8.76 0.03 12.94
N ILE A 410 8.35 -0.24 11.70
CA ILE A 410 9.15 -0.99 10.74
C ILE A 410 9.47 -0.09 9.57
N GLY A 411 10.69 -0.20 9.05
CA GLY A 411 11.17 0.67 8.00
C GLY A 411 12.33 0.11 7.21
N ASP A 412 12.76 0.88 6.23
CA ASP A 412 13.95 0.57 5.46
C ASP A 412 15.23 0.89 6.25
N ALA A 413 16.24 0.02 6.16
CA ALA A 413 17.48 0.16 6.92
C ALA A 413 18.40 1.29 6.40
N LEU A 414 18.03 1.98 5.31
CA LEU A 414 18.84 3.05 4.72
C LEU A 414 18.44 4.43 5.27
N ILE A 415 17.14 4.73 5.29
CA ILE A 415 16.57 6.03 5.66
C ILE A 415 15.96 5.98 7.07
N GLN A 416 15.40 4.84 7.47
CA GLN A 416 14.70 4.67 8.76
C GLN A 416 15.56 3.93 9.79
N LYS A 417 16.86 4.20 9.81
CA LYS A 417 17.85 3.56 10.71
C LYS A 417 17.44 3.61 12.18
N ALA A 418 16.81 4.70 12.60
CA ALA A 418 16.34 4.91 13.97
C ALA A 418 15.38 3.81 14.44
N TYR A 419 14.55 3.25 13.55
CA TYR A 419 13.63 2.18 13.90
C TYR A 419 14.36 0.88 14.26
N LEU A 420 15.51 0.64 13.64
CA LEU A 420 16.33 -0.53 13.94
C LEU A 420 17.23 -0.31 15.16
N SER A 421 17.77 0.91 15.34
CA SER A 421 18.70 1.21 16.43
C SER A 421 18.02 1.46 17.79
N ASP A 422 16.72 1.75 17.81
CA ASP A 422 15.95 1.83 19.06
C ASP A 422 15.69 0.41 19.59
N GLU A 423 16.39 0.05 20.68
CA GLU A 423 16.32 -1.28 21.30
C GLU A 423 14.90 -1.66 21.73
N ARG A 424 14.12 -0.69 22.23
CA ARG A 424 12.74 -0.94 22.67
C ARG A 424 11.85 -1.19 21.47
N ASN A 425 11.99 -0.39 20.42
CA ASN A 425 11.24 -0.60 19.18
C ASN A 425 11.56 -1.96 18.57
N PHE A 426 12.85 -2.29 18.45
CA PHE A 426 13.28 -3.56 17.87
C PHE A 426 12.80 -4.76 18.69
N ALA A 427 12.86 -4.68 20.03
CA ALA A 427 12.33 -5.72 20.90
C ALA A 427 10.81 -5.93 20.71
N ASN A 428 10.03 -4.84 20.58
CA ASN A 428 8.60 -4.94 20.29
C ASN A 428 8.34 -5.65 18.96
N VAL A 429 9.08 -5.30 17.91
CA VAL A 429 8.94 -5.94 16.59
C VAL A 429 9.31 -7.42 16.65
N VAL A 430 10.43 -7.78 17.28
CA VAL A 430 10.83 -9.20 17.43
C VAL A 430 9.79 -10.00 18.20
N ASN A 431 9.22 -9.43 19.27
CA ASN A 431 8.16 -10.10 20.04
C ASN A 431 6.89 -10.30 19.21
N ALA A 432 6.50 -9.33 18.40
CA ALA A 432 5.38 -9.47 17.47
C ALA A 432 5.62 -10.58 16.42
N PHE A 433 6.85 -10.74 15.91
CA PHE A 433 7.19 -11.88 15.05
C PHE A 433 7.09 -13.22 15.79
N LYS A 434 7.49 -13.30 17.05
CA LYS A 434 7.33 -14.54 17.85
C LYS A 434 5.86 -14.89 18.05
N ASP A 435 5.04 -13.90 18.43
CA ASP A 435 3.61 -14.09 18.65
C ASP A 435 2.87 -14.54 17.38
N VAL A 436 3.13 -13.92 16.24
CA VAL A 436 2.49 -14.33 14.98
C VAL A 436 2.94 -15.74 14.54
N LEU A 437 4.17 -16.16 14.87
CA LEU A 437 4.63 -17.53 14.61
C LEU A 437 3.87 -18.56 15.46
N GLU A 438 3.53 -18.24 16.70
CA GLU A 438 2.66 -19.07 17.53
C GLU A 438 1.25 -19.17 16.93
N ALA A 439 0.71 -18.05 16.44
CA ALA A 439 -0.59 -18.03 15.75
C ALA A 439 -0.59 -18.89 14.47
N VAL A 440 0.47 -18.82 13.66
CA VAL A 440 0.65 -19.71 12.50
C VAL A 440 0.65 -21.17 12.94
N ASN A 441 1.42 -21.51 13.97
CA ASN A 441 1.51 -22.88 14.47
C ASN A 441 0.13 -23.39 14.91
N ASN A 442 -0.65 -22.59 15.62
CA ASN A 442 -1.99 -22.97 16.08
C ASN A 442 -3.00 -23.20 14.95
N GLN A 443 -2.91 -22.45 13.83
CA GLN A 443 -3.80 -22.63 12.67
C GLN A 443 -3.41 -23.79 11.75
N VAL A 444 -2.16 -24.25 11.80
CA VAL A 444 -1.71 -25.43 11.05
C VAL A 444 -2.22 -26.73 11.68
N TYR A 445 -2.51 -26.73 12.99
CA TYR A 445 -2.99 -27.90 13.75
C TYR A 445 -4.48 -27.87 14.12
N SER A 446 -5.22 -26.87 13.64
CA SER A 446 -6.70 -26.78 13.71
C SER A 446 -7.34 -27.24 12.41
#